data_AF-G9KFM3-F1
#
_entry.id   AF-G9KFM3-F1
#
_cell.length_a   1.000
_cell.length_b   1.000
_cell.length_c   1.000
_cell.angle_alpha   90.00
_cell.angle_beta   90.00
_cell.angle_gamma   90.00
#
_symmetry.space_group_name_H-M   'P 1'
#
loop_
_entity.id
_entity.type
_entity.pdbx_description
1 polymer ?
#
loop_
_entity_poly.entity_id
_entity_poly.type
_entity_poly.pdbx_seq_one_letter_code
_entity_poly.pdbx_strand_id
1 'polypeptide(L)'
;CPGGRNPWTGVSQFLQTSQKIIQFASGKEPQPGETVIYVAGAFDLFHIGHVDFLEKVHGLAERPYVIAGLHFDQEVNHYKGKNYPIMNLHERTLSVLACRYVSEVVIGAPYAVTAELLDHFKVDLVCHGKTEIVPDKDGSDPYQEPKRRGIFCQIDSGNDLTTDLIVQRIIKNRLEYEARNQKKEAKELAFLEARRRQEAQRERESDC
;
A
#
# COMPACT_ATOMS: atom_id res chain seq x y z
N CYS A 1 -0.71 -31.84 17.31
CA CYS A 1 -0.76 -32.12 15.85
C CYS A 1 0.27 -31.25 15.14
N PRO A 2 1.20 -31.79 14.34
CA PRO A 2 2.19 -31.01 13.63
C PRO A 2 1.63 -30.59 12.26
N GLY A 3 1.22 -29.32 12.14
CA GLY A 3 0.63 -28.78 10.91
C GLY A 3 0.24 -27.31 11.04
N GLY A 4 1.01 -26.54 11.81
CA GLY A 4 0.83 -25.09 11.93
C GLY A 4 1.35 -24.38 10.68
N ARG A 5 0.59 -24.43 9.58
CA ARG A 5 0.78 -23.50 8.46
C ARG A 5 0.07 -22.21 8.82
N ASN A 6 0.84 -21.24 9.31
CA ASN A 6 0.39 -19.85 9.35
C ASN A 6 0.05 -19.44 7.90
N PRO A 7 -1.15 -18.92 7.58
CA PRO A 7 -1.55 -18.61 6.21
C PRO A 7 -0.72 -17.48 5.56
N TRP A 8 0.12 -16.80 6.34
CA TRP A 8 1.00 -15.74 5.88
C TRP A 8 2.37 -16.29 5.48
N THR A 9 2.59 -16.47 4.19
CA THR A 9 3.93 -16.63 3.62
C THR A 9 4.26 -15.33 2.89
N GLY A 10 4.79 -14.34 3.61
CA GLY A 10 5.32 -13.12 2.97
C GLY A 10 6.15 -13.51 1.75
N VAL A 11 5.70 -13.10 0.56
CA VAL A 11 6.29 -13.55 -0.71
C VAL A 11 7.56 -12.75 -1.07
N SER A 12 7.78 -11.64 -0.39
CA SER A 12 8.93 -10.78 -0.61
C SER A 12 10.22 -11.44 -0.09
N GLN A 13 11.26 -11.37 -0.91
CA GLN A 13 12.64 -11.77 -0.57
C GLN A 13 13.49 -10.56 -0.15
N PHE A 14 12.85 -9.43 0.18
CA PHE A 14 13.54 -8.21 0.56
C PHE A 14 14.31 -8.38 1.88
N LEU A 15 15.63 -8.21 1.83
CA LEU A 15 16.51 -8.23 2.99
C LEU A 15 16.68 -6.81 3.54
N GLN A 16 16.01 -6.51 4.65
CA GLN A 16 16.16 -5.22 5.34
C GLN A 16 17.48 -5.17 6.11
N THR A 17 18.16 -4.02 6.10
CA THR A 17 19.34 -3.76 6.92
C THR A 17 19.25 -2.39 7.57
N SER A 18 19.94 -2.19 8.71
CA SER A 18 20.04 -0.88 9.35
C SER A 18 20.61 0.17 8.40
N GLN A 19 21.58 -0.21 7.56
CA GLN A 19 22.17 0.68 6.57
C GLN A 19 21.17 1.19 5.52
N LYS A 20 20.24 0.34 5.09
CA LYS A 20 19.15 0.77 4.19
C LYS A 20 18.20 1.74 4.88
N ILE A 21 17.88 1.53 6.16
CA ILE A 21 17.04 2.48 6.91
C ILE A 21 17.74 3.83 7.03
N ILE A 22 19.01 3.85 7.42
CA ILE A 22 19.80 5.09 7.58
C ILE A 22 19.92 5.85 6.26
N GLN A 23 20.04 5.16 5.11
CA GLN A 23 20.11 5.81 3.79
C GLN A 23 18.83 6.57 3.41
N PHE A 24 17.68 6.17 3.96
CA PHE A 24 16.38 6.76 3.64
C PHE A 24 15.84 7.65 4.76
N ALA A 25 16.29 7.45 6.00
CA ALA A 25 15.86 8.25 7.13
C ALA A 25 16.51 9.65 7.10
N SER A 26 15.74 10.67 7.48
CA SER A 26 16.27 12.03 7.66
C SER A 26 17.27 12.12 8.82
N GLY A 27 17.09 11.27 9.84
CA GLY A 27 17.92 11.18 11.04
C GLY A 27 17.83 12.39 11.97
N LYS A 28 16.79 13.23 11.81
CA LYS A 28 16.60 14.44 12.61
C LYS A 28 15.52 14.21 13.65
N GLU A 29 15.76 14.59 14.90
CA GLU A 29 14.74 14.64 15.94
C GLU A 29 13.90 15.94 15.85
N PRO A 30 12.67 15.96 16.40
CA PRO A 30 11.85 17.17 16.44
C PRO A 30 12.57 18.32 17.17
N GLN A 31 12.64 19.48 16.53
CA GLN A 31 13.28 20.68 17.09
C GLN A 31 12.27 21.57 17.82
N PRO A 32 12.72 22.41 18.78
CA PRO A 32 11.85 23.41 19.38
C PRO A 32 11.15 24.29 18.33
N GLY A 33 9.83 24.43 18.49
CA GLY A 33 8.96 25.19 17.58
C GLY A 33 8.48 24.40 16.36
N GLU A 34 8.82 23.11 16.23
CA GLU A 34 8.19 22.22 15.25
C GLU A 34 6.89 21.63 15.81
N THR A 35 5.92 21.39 14.92
CA THR A 35 4.65 20.75 15.27
C THR A 35 4.72 19.28 14.90
N VAL A 36 4.63 18.40 15.90
CA VAL A 36 4.69 16.95 15.69
C VAL A 36 3.32 16.44 15.25
N ILE A 37 3.24 15.95 14.02
CA ILE A 37 2.00 15.46 13.42
C ILE A 37 2.11 13.96 13.18
N TYR A 38 1.21 13.19 13.79
CA TYR A 38 1.16 11.74 13.62
C TYR A 38 0.07 11.35 12.61
N VAL A 39 0.43 10.47 11.69
CA VAL A 39 -0.50 9.80 10.76
C VAL A 39 -0.27 8.31 10.83
N ALA A 40 -1.29 7.49 10.62
CA ALA A 40 -1.16 6.03 10.67
C ALA A 40 -1.93 5.34 9.54
N GLY A 41 -1.46 4.17 9.13
CA GLY A 41 -2.16 3.35 8.16
C GLY A 41 -1.33 2.20 7.58
N ALA A 42 -1.87 1.58 6.53
CA ALA A 42 -1.15 0.59 5.74
C ALA A 42 0.02 1.22 4.98
N PHE A 43 -0.23 2.30 4.22
CA PHE A 43 0.71 2.83 3.22
C PHE A 43 1.24 1.77 2.25
N ASP A 44 0.38 0.81 1.88
CA ASP A 44 0.67 -0.27 0.94
C ASP A 44 0.63 0.23 -0.51
N LEU A 45 1.55 -0.25 -1.35
CA LEU A 45 1.82 0.29 -2.69
C LEU A 45 1.88 1.82 -2.71
N PHE A 46 2.75 2.41 -1.87
CA PHE A 46 2.80 3.87 -1.65
C PHE A 46 2.65 4.68 -2.96
N HIS A 47 1.60 5.49 -3.04
CA HIS A 47 1.11 6.08 -4.30
C HIS A 47 0.69 7.55 -4.13
N ILE A 48 0.32 8.20 -5.25
CA ILE A 48 -0.01 9.64 -5.29
C ILE A 48 -1.09 10.05 -4.27
N GLY A 49 -2.11 9.22 -4.03
CA GLY A 49 -3.10 9.51 -2.99
C GLY A 49 -2.52 9.65 -1.56
N HIS A 50 -1.47 8.90 -1.22
CA HIS A 50 -0.75 9.09 0.05
C HIS A 50 0.10 10.35 0.03
N VAL A 51 0.72 10.67 -1.11
CA VAL A 51 1.52 11.89 -1.28
C VAL A 51 0.66 13.14 -1.13
N ASP A 52 -0.51 13.20 -1.80
CA ASP A 52 -1.44 14.33 -1.71
C ASP A 52 -2.01 14.50 -0.28
N PHE A 53 -2.25 13.38 0.42
CA PHE A 53 -2.62 13.41 1.84
C PHE A 53 -1.50 13.98 2.71
N LEU A 54 -0.27 13.45 2.58
CA LEU A 54 0.87 13.88 3.38
C LEU A 54 1.28 15.33 3.08
N GLU A 55 1.15 15.79 1.83
CA GLU A 55 1.39 17.18 1.46
C GLU A 55 0.44 18.13 2.21
N LYS A 56 -0.86 17.80 2.26
CA LYS A 56 -1.84 18.62 2.99
C LYS A 56 -1.62 18.57 4.50
N VAL A 57 -1.25 17.41 5.04
CA VAL A 57 -0.87 17.27 6.45
C VAL A 57 0.36 18.14 6.77
N HIS A 58 1.37 18.10 5.92
CA HIS A 58 2.57 18.94 6.04
C HIS A 58 2.21 20.44 5.98
N GLY A 59 1.19 20.82 5.20
CA GLY A 59 0.69 22.19 5.12
C GLY A 59 -0.06 22.72 6.37
N LEU A 60 -0.31 21.89 7.39
CA LEU A 60 -1.04 22.29 8.60
C LEU A 60 -0.20 23.13 9.57
N ALA A 61 1.12 23.14 9.43
CA ALA A 61 2.04 23.85 10.29
C ALA A 61 3.13 24.55 9.48
N GLU A 62 3.68 25.64 10.02
CA GLU A 62 4.82 26.34 9.41
C GLU A 62 6.08 25.47 9.42
N ARG A 63 6.27 24.70 10.50
CA ARG A 63 7.40 23.78 10.70
C ARG A 63 6.90 22.40 11.11
N PRO A 64 6.39 21.60 10.17
CA PRO A 64 5.81 20.29 10.47
C PRO A 64 6.92 19.24 10.69
N TYR A 65 6.70 18.38 11.68
CA TYR A 65 7.46 17.15 11.88
C TYR A 65 6.49 15.97 11.75
N VAL A 66 6.44 15.35 10.56
CA VAL A 66 5.44 14.31 10.26
C VAL A 66 6.00 12.93 10.60
N ILE A 67 5.30 12.23 11.48
CA ILE A 67 5.58 10.84 11.86
C ILE A 67 4.52 9.93 11.23
N ALA A 68 4.96 9.01 10.39
CA ALA A 68 4.07 8.02 9.76
C ALA A 68 4.15 6.66 10.47
N GLY A 69 3.06 6.26 11.13
CA GLY A 69 2.86 4.95 11.72
C GLY A 69 2.47 3.90 10.70
N LEU A 70 3.28 2.85 10.59
CA LEU A 70 3.03 1.72 9.70
C LEU A 70 2.48 0.53 10.47
N HIS A 71 1.23 0.17 10.23
CA HIS A 71 0.64 -1.02 10.85
C HIS A 71 1.40 -2.29 10.46
N PHE A 72 1.43 -3.28 11.36
CA PHE A 72 1.98 -4.61 11.09
C PHE A 72 1.26 -5.30 9.91
N ASP A 73 1.97 -6.16 9.18
CA ASP A 73 1.40 -6.87 8.03
C ASP A 73 0.18 -7.72 8.42
N GLN A 74 0.20 -8.34 9.60
CA GLN A 74 -0.91 -9.11 10.14
C GLN A 74 -2.13 -8.23 10.42
N GLU A 75 -1.89 -7.00 10.88
CA GLU A 75 -2.96 -6.05 11.17
C GLU A 75 -3.58 -5.53 9.88
N VAL A 76 -2.74 -5.16 8.89
CA VAL A 76 -3.21 -4.78 7.55
C VAL A 76 -4.02 -5.90 6.93
N ASN A 77 -3.57 -7.15 7.03
CA ASN A 77 -4.31 -8.30 6.54
C ASN A 77 -5.65 -8.46 7.26
N HIS A 78 -5.71 -8.21 8.57
CA HIS A 78 -6.94 -8.34 9.33
C HIS A 78 -8.05 -7.40 8.84
N TYR A 79 -7.74 -6.10 8.67
CA TYR A 79 -8.76 -5.11 8.27
C TYR A 79 -8.93 -4.94 6.74
N LYS A 80 -7.94 -5.32 5.91
CA LYS A 80 -8.07 -5.31 4.43
C LYS A 80 -8.46 -6.68 3.84
N GLY A 81 -8.13 -7.75 4.54
CA GLY A 81 -8.35 -9.13 4.09
C GLY A 81 -7.45 -9.55 2.92
N LYS A 82 -7.82 -10.70 2.33
CA LYS A 82 -7.18 -11.28 1.13
C LYS A 82 -5.68 -11.51 1.37
N ASN A 83 -4.86 -11.16 0.38
CA ASN A 83 -3.41 -11.24 0.43
C ASN A 83 -2.77 -9.87 0.66
N TYR A 84 -3.48 -8.93 1.28
CA TYR A 84 -2.90 -7.65 1.68
C TYR A 84 -2.09 -7.80 2.98
N PRO A 85 -1.04 -6.98 3.19
CA PRO A 85 -0.53 -5.99 2.24
C PRO A 85 0.27 -6.65 1.09
N ILE A 86 0.33 -5.99 -0.07
CA ILE A 86 1.13 -6.41 -1.21
C ILE A 86 2.62 -6.22 -0.90
N MET A 87 2.98 -5.09 -0.28
CA MET A 87 4.32 -4.81 0.23
C MET A 87 4.40 -5.13 1.72
N ASN A 88 5.45 -5.84 2.13
CA ASN A 88 5.68 -6.12 3.55
C ASN A 88 6.05 -4.84 4.33
N LEU A 89 6.05 -4.91 5.66
CA LEU A 89 6.32 -3.76 6.53
C LEU A 89 7.65 -3.05 6.21
N HIS A 90 8.70 -3.80 5.84
CA HIS A 90 10.02 -3.24 5.55
C HIS A 90 10.07 -2.52 4.19
N GLU A 91 9.39 -3.06 3.17
CA GLU A 91 9.23 -2.42 1.86
C GLU A 91 8.41 -1.13 1.99
N ARG A 92 7.33 -1.17 2.78
CA ARG A 92 6.51 0.01 3.08
C ARG A 92 7.31 1.07 3.86
N THR A 93 8.17 0.66 4.79
CA THR A 93 9.07 1.56 5.53
C THR A 93 9.92 2.40 4.58
N LEU A 94 10.62 1.76 3.64
CA LEU A 94 11.46 2.50 2.68
C LEU A 94 10.62 3.36 1.73
N SER A 95 9.45 2.86 1.33
CA SER A 95 8.54 3.59 0.44
C SER A 95 8.06 4.91 1.06
N VAL A 96 7.74 4.89 2.36
CA VAL A 96 7.27 6.06 3.11
C VAL A 96 8.42 7.01 3.47
N LEU A 97 9.58 6.49 3.89
CA LEU A 97 10.76 7.31 4.17
C LEU A 97 11.27 8.07 2.94
N ALA A 98 11.04 7.56 1.73
CA ALA A 98 11.38 8.26 0.49
C ALA A 98 10.50 9.50 0.22
N CYS A 99 9.41 9.68 0.97
CA CYS A 99 8.52 10.82 0.82
C CYS A 99 9.09 12.06 1.52
N ARG A 100 9.26 13.17 0.76
CA ARG A 100 9.80 14.43 1.29
C ARG A 100 9.01 15.04 2.45
N TYR A 101 7.73 14.69 2.58
CA TYR A 101 6.82 15.24 3.58
C TYR A 101 6.89 14.47 4.91
N VAL A 102 7.66 13.37 4.96
CA VAL A 102 7.78 12.50 6.15
C VAL A 102 9.13 12.73 6.82
N SER A 103 9.11 12.99 8.11
CA SER A 103 10.33 13.15 8.92
C SER A 103 10.78 11.83 9.51
N GLU A 104 9.83 11.03 10.01
CA GLU A 104 10.07 9.78 10.74
C GLU A 104 8.98 8.73 10.49
N VAL A 105 9.31 7.47 10.73
CA VAL A 105 8.40 6.33 10.56
C VAL A 105 8.40 5.45 11.82
N VAL A 106 7.22 5.13 12.34
CA VAL A 106 7.05 4.09 13.36
C VAL A 106 6.85 2.75 12.66
N ILE A 107 7.90 1.92 12.69
CA ILE A 107 7.90 0.60 12.05
C ILE A 107 7.16 -0.38 12.98
N GLY A 108 5.94 -0.78 12.59
CA GLY A 108 5.10 -1.65 13.42
C GLY A 108 4.31 -0.86 14.46
N ALA A 109 3.60 0.17 14.01
CA ALA A 109 2.69 0.94 14.84
C ALA A 109 1.46 0.09 15.26
N PRO A 110 0.94 0.30 16.48
CA PRO A 110 -0.34 -0.27 16.89
C PRO A 110 -1.48 0.27 16.02
N TYR A 111 -2.59 -0.49 15.93
CA TYR A 111 -3.78 -0.06 15.18
C TYR A 111 -4.48 1.12 15.85
N ALA A 112 -4.78 0.98 17.14
CA ALA A 112 -5.27 2.09 17.96
C ALA A 112 -4.14 3.08 18.26
N VAL A 113 -4.45 4.37 18.15
CA VAL A 113 -3.57 5.46 18.56
C VAL A 113 -3.62 5.57 20.08
N THR A 114 -2.64 4.98 20.76
CA THR A 114 -2.62 4.89 22.23
C THR A 114 -2.11 6.18 22.89
N ALA A 115 -2.51 6.40 24.14
CA ALA A 115 -1.99 7.50 24.95
C ALA A 115 -0.46 7.45 25.08
N GLU A 116 0.08 6.24 25.29
CA GLU A 116 1.52 5.99 25.38
C GLU A 116 2.26 6.43 24.12
N LEU A 117 1.72 6.13 22.93
CA LEU A 117 2.30 6.56 21.66
C LEU A 117 2.30 8.08 21.55
N LEU A 118 1.17 8.72 21.87
CA LEU A 118 1.05 10.18 21.80
C LEU A 118 2.02 10.88 22.76
N ASP A 119 2.16 10.36 23.97
CA ASP A 119 3.02 10.95 25.01
C ASP A 119 4.51 10.69 24.71
N HIS A 120 4.85 9.52 24.18
CA HIS A 120 6.22 9.15 23.80
C HIS A 120 6.77 10.08 22.71
N PHE A 121 6.00 10.28 21.64
CA PHE A 121 6.40 11.13 20.51
C PHE A 121 6.06 12.62 20.70
N LYS A 122 5.40 12.98 21.82
CA LYS A 122 4.94 14.35 22.09
C LYS A 122 4.09 14.91 20.94
N VAL A 123 3.11 14.13 20.51
CA VAL A 123 2.28 14.43 19.34
C VAL A 123 1.37 15.63 19.60
N ASP A 124 1.43 16.63 18.74
CA ASP A 124 0.58 17.82 18.78
C ASP A 124 -0.72 17.64 17.98
N LEU A 125 -0.66 16.89 16.87
CA LEU A 125 -1.80 16.65 15.98
C LEU A 125 -1.81 15.21 15.48
N VAL A 126 -3.00 14.63 15.35
CA VAL A 126 -3.21 13.34 14.68
C VAL A 126 -4.09 13.54 13.46
N CYS A 127 -3.62 13.10 12.29
CA CYS A 127 -4.36 13.26 11.05
C CYS A 127 -4.73 11.91 10.43
N HIS A 128 -5.94 11.84 9.88
CA HIS A 128 -6.38 10.73 9.03
C HIS A 128 -7.06 11.26 7.78
N GLY A 129 -6.99 10.50 6.68
CA GLY A 129 -7.67 10.83 5.43
C GLY A 129 -9.20 10.77 5.54
N LYS A 130 -9.87 11.05 4.42
CA LYS A 130 -11.31 10.78 4.25
C LYS A 130 -11.66 9.33 3.92
N THR A 131 -10.67 8.44 3.92
CA THR A 131 -10.92 7.00 3.79
C THR A 131 -11.69 6.47 4.99
N GLU A 132 -12.37 5.34 4.81
CA GLU A 132 -13.06 4.66 5.90
C GLU A 132 -12.08 4.26 7.02
N ILE A 133 -12.47 4.54 8.26
CA ILE A 133 -11.77 4.09 9.46
C ILE A 133 -12.49 2.83 9.93
N VAL A 134 -11.80 1.69 9.88
CA VAL A 134 -12.34 0.42 10.37
C VAL A 134 -12.26 0.43 11.91
N PRO A 135 -13.30 -0.01 12.64
CA PRO A 135 -13.20 -0.17 14.09
C PRO A 135 -12.10 -1.17 14.47
N ASP A 136 -11.52 -1.00 15.66
CA ASP A 136 -10.58 -1.98 16.22
C ASP A 136 -11.31 -3.30 16.54
N LYS A 137 -10.56 -4.35 16.91
CA LYS A 137 -11.03 -5.71 17.16
C LYS A 137 -12.09 -5.80 18.26
N ASP A 138 -12.09 -4.85 19.19
CA ASP A 138 -13.08 -4.72 20.26
C ASP A 138 -14.29 -3.83 19.88
N GLY A 139 -14.31 -3.33 18.63
CA GLY A 139 -15.33 -2.42 18.10
C GLY A 139 -15.10 -0.95 18.45
N SER A 140 -14.01 -0.61 19.14
CA SER A 140 -13.69 0.77 19.49
C SER A 140 -13.17 1.57 18.29
N ASP A 141 -13.25 2.90 18.39
CA ASP A 141 -12.66 3.81 17.41
C ASP A 141 -11.14 3.90 17.65
N PRO A 142 -10.28 3.51 16.68
CA PRO A 142 -8.83 3.56 16.85
C PRO A 142 -8.29 4.97 17.09
N TYR A 143 -9.07 6.01 16.76
CA TYR A 143 -8.74 7.42 17.01
C TYR A 143 -9.47 8.01 18.22
N GLN A 144 -10.06 7.18 19.10
CA GLN A 144 -10.77 7.67 20.28
C GLN A 144 -9.92 8.59 21.18
N GLU A 145 -8.66 8.24 21.39
CA GLU A 145 -7.76 8.95 22.30
C GLU A 145 -7.36 10.34 21.75
N PRO A 146 -6.89 10.49 20.51
CA PRO A 146 -6.63 11.82 19.96
C PRO A 146 -7.89 12.66 19.81
N LYS A 147 -9.06 12.06 19.55
CA LYS A 147 -10.35 12.77 19.56
C LYS A 147 -10.68 13.29 20.97
N ARG A 148 -10.49 12.48 22.00
CA ARG A 148 -10.67 12.87 23.41
C ARG A 148 -9.76 14.03 23.81
N ARG A 149 -8.53 14.07 23.30
CA ARG A 149 -7.56 15.15 23.52
C ARG A 149 -7.82 16.40 22.67
N GLY A 150 -8.74 16.36 21.72
CA GLY A 150 -9.03 17.48 20.82
C GLY A 150 -7.95 17.75 19.76
N ILE A 151 -7.09 16.76 19.49
CA ILE A 151 -5.96 16.89 18.56
C ILE A 151 -6.15 16.09 17.26
N PHE A 152 -7.30 15.45 17.08
CA PHE A 152 -7.63 14.71 15.86
C PHE A 152 -8.14 15.64 14.74
N CYS A 153 -7.57 15.51 13.55
CA CYS A 153 -7.96 16.24 12.35
C CYS A 153 -8.21 15.29 11.18
N GLN A 154 -9.27 15.55 10.41
CA GLN A 154 -9.57 14.79 9.20
C GLN A 154 -9.22 15.62 7.97
N ILE A 155 -8.37 15.05 7.10
CA ILE A 155 -7.84 15.73 5.93
C ILE A 155 -8.39 15.09 4.66
N ASP A 156 -8.88 15.93 3.75
CA ASP A 156 -9.27 15.52 2.42
C ASP A 156 -8.07 15.62 1.47
N SER A 157 -7.52 14.50 1.01
CA SER A 157 -6.44 14.50 0.00
C SER A 157 -6.91 15.09 -1.33
N GLY A 158 -8.22 15.06 -1.63
CA GLY A 158 -8.75 15.35 -2.95
C GLY A 158 -8.46 14.26 -3.98
N ASN A 159 -8.00 13.09 -3.51
CA ASN A 159 -7.61 11.95 -4.35
C ASN A 159 -8.32 10.68 -3.87
N ASP A 160 -9.02 10.02 -4.78
CA ASP A 160 -9.79 8.80 -4.53
C ASP A 160 -8.96 7.51 -4.74
N LEU A 161 -7.70 7.63 -5.17
CA LEU A 161 -6.84 6.48 -5.45
C LEU A 161 -6.50 5.71 -4.17
N THR A 162 -6.80 4.41 -4.19
CA THR A 162 -6.45 3.46 -3.13
C THR A 162 -5.62 2.31 -3.68
N THR A 163 -4.94 1.58 -2.78
CA THR A 163 -4.25 0.33 -3.11
C THR A 163 -5.14 -0.65 -3.88
N ASP A 164 -6.41 -0.79 -3.47
CA ASP A 164 -7.39 -1.63 -4.17
C ASP A 164 -7.63 -1.18 -5.61
N LEU A 165 -7.79 0.13 -5.85
CA LEU A 165 -7.96 0.65 -7.22
C LEU A 165 -6.72 0.42 -8.08
N ILE A 166 -5.52 0.52 -7.51
CA ILE A 166 -4.27 0.21 -8.23
C ILE A 166 -4.23 -1.26 -8.62
N VAL A 167 -4.53 -2.16 -7.69
CA VAL A 167 -4.59 -3.60 -7.95
C VAL A 167 -5.62 -3.91 -9.04
N GLN A 168 -6.81 -3.33 -8.98
CA GLN A 168 -7.84 -3.51 -10.00
C GLN A 168 -7.39 -3.02 -11.39
N ARG A 169 -6.72 -1.86 -11.47
CA ARG A 169 -6.16 -1.33 -12.72
C ARG A 169 -5.14 -2.29 -13.33
N ILE A 170 -4.24 -2.85 -12.52
CA ILE A 170 -3.21 -3.80 -12.96
C ILE A 170 -3.85 -5.10 -13.47
N ILE A 171 -4.80 -5.67 -12.71
CA ILE A 171 -5.49 -6.91 -13.08
C ILE A 171 -6.28 -6.72 -14.37
N LYS A 172 -7.04 -5.64 -14.50
CA LYS A 172 -7.82 -5.33 -15.71
C LYS A 172 -6.92 -5.28 -16.95
N ASN A 173 -5.81 -4.54 -16.87
CA ASN A 173 -4.87 -4.41 -17.99
C ASN A 173 -4.25 -5.77 -18.37
N ARG A 174 -3.95 -6.62 -17.38
CA ARG A 174 -3.44 -7.97 -17.62
C ARG A 174 -4.46 -8.84 -18.36
N LEU A 175 -5.71 -8.86 -17.91
CA LEU A 175 -6.77 -9.65 -18.54
C LEU A 175 -7.04 -9.19 -19.99
N GLU A 176 -7.03 -7.89 -20.24
CA GLU A 176 -7.18 -7.33 -21.60
C GLU A 176 -5.99 -7.71 -22.50
N TYR A 177 -4.78 -7.76 -21.97
CA TYR A 177 -3.61 -8.24 -22.69
C TYR A 177 -3.71 -9.73 -23.03
N GLU A 178 -4.04 -10.57 -22.05
CA GLU A 178 -4.20 -12.02 -22.23
C GLU A 178 -5.29 -12.36 -23.26
N ALA A 179 -6.44 -11.69 -23.19
CA ALA A 179 -7.54 -11.88 -24.15
C ALA A 179 -7.16 -11.48 -25.58
N ARG A 180 -6.38 -10.40 -25.76
CA ARG A 180 -5.88 -10.00 -27.09
C ARG A 180 -4.89 -11.02 -27.64
N ASN A 181 -3.99 -11.53 -26.80
CA ASN A 181 -3.00 -12.51 -27.21
C ASN A 181 -3.66 -13.83 -27.61
N GLN A 182 -4.61 -14.34 -26.82
CA GLN A 182 -5.39 -15.54 -27.15
C GLN A 182 -6.15 -15.39 -28.48
N LYS A 183 -6.75 -14.23 -28.75
CA LYS A 183 -7.42 -13.97 -30.04
C LYS A 183 -6.44 -13.97 -31.21
N LYS A 184 -5.21 -13.48 -31.00
CA LYS A 184 -4.16 -13.48 -32.03
C LYS A 184 -3.69 -14.90 -32.32
N GLU A 185 -3.37 -15.67 -31.29
CA GLU A 185 -2.96 -17.08 -31.39
C GLU A 185 -4.04 -17.93 -32.07
N ALA A 186 -5.32 -17.76 -31.70
CA ALA A 186 -6.43 -18.47 -32.32
C ALA A 186 -6.56 -18.16 -33.82
N LYS A 187 -6.35 -16.88 -34.23
CA LYS A 187 -6.35 -16.48 -35.64
C LYS A 187 -5.16 -17.07 -36.41
N GLU A 188 -3.97 -17.09 -35.81
CA GLU A 188 -2.78 -17.67 -36.42
C GLU A 188 -2.94 -19.19 -36.61
N LEU A 189 -3.46 -19.90 -35.60
CA LEU A 189 -3.74 -21.32 -35.69
C LEU A 189 -4.79 -21.63 -36.77
N ALA A 190 -5.89 -20.87 -36.81
CA ALA A 190 -6.93 -21.02 -37.83
C ALA A 190 -6.39 -20.78 -39.26
N PHE A 191 -5.49 -19.79 -39.42
CA PHE A 191 -4.83 -19.53 -40.71
C PHE A 191 -3.92 -20.70 -41.13
N LEU A 192 -3.12 -21.24 -40.21
CA LEU A 192 -2.25 -22.40 -40.48
C LEU A 192 -3.07 -23.66 -40.83
N GLU A 193 -4.16 -23.92 -40.12
CA GLU A 193 -5.06 -25.03 -40.42
C GLU A 193 -5.74 -24.88 -41.79
N ALA A 194 -6.21 -23.68 -42.12
CA ALA A 194 -6.79 -23.40 -43.43
C ALA A 194 -5.77 -23.63 -44.56
N ARG A 195 -4.52 -23.19 -44.38
CA ARG A 195 -3.44 -23.40 -45.36
C ARG A 195 -3.14 -24.88 -45.55
N ARG A 196 -3.02 -25.66 -44.47
CA ARG A 196 -2.81 -27.12 -44.53
C ARG A 196 -3.94 -27.84 -45.26
N ARG A 197 -5.20 -27.43 -45.03
CA ARG A 197 -6.37 -28.01 -45.73
C ARG A 197 -6.32 -27.73 -47.23
N GLN A 198 -5.93 -26.52 -47.63
CA GLN A 198 -5.77 -26.15 -49.04
C GLN A 198 -4.62 -26.92 -49.71
N GLU A 199 -3.47 -27.06 -49.04
CA GLU A 199 -2.33 -27.85 -49.51
C GLU A 199 -2.74 -29.33 -49.73
N ALA A 200 -3.41 -29.94 -48.74
CA ALA A 200 -3.87 -31.33 -48.84
C ALA A 200 -4.97 -31.54 -49.92
N GLN A 201 -5.78 -30.53 -50.24
CA GLN A 201 -6.75 -30.59 -51.34
C GLN A 201 -6.04 -30.56 -52.70
N ARG A 202 -5.05 -29.69 -52.87
CA ARG A 202 -4.26 -29.58 -54.10
C ARG A 202 -3.47 -30.86 -54.42
N GLU A 203 -2.92 -31.51 -53.40
CA GLU A 203 -2.21 -32.77 -53.57
C GLU A 203 -3.15 -33.89 -54.06
N ARG A 204 -4.35 -34.00 -53.49
CA ARG A 204 -5.35 -34.98 -53.94
C ARG A 204 -5.85 -34.75 -55.36
N GLU A 205 -5.96 -33.50 -55.78
CA GLU A 205 -6.35 -33.14 -57.15
C GLU A 205 -5.23 -33.36 -58.18
N SER A 206 -3.96 -33.44 -57.73
CA SER A 206 -2.80 -33.66 -58.62
C SER A 206 -2.45 -35.15 -58.81
N ASP A 207 -2.89 -36.02 -57.90
CA ASP A 207 -2.70 -37.48 -57.97
C ASP A 207 -3.83 -38.23 -58.73
N CYS A 208 -4.82 -37.50 -59.27
CA CYS A 208 -5.92 -38.03 -60.08
C CYS A 208 -5.79 -37.64 -61.56
#